data_AF-A0A359MWA2-F1
#
_entry.id   AF-A0A359MWA2-F1
#
_cell.length_a   1.000
_cell.length_b   1.000
_cell.length_c   1.000
_cell.angle_alpha   90.00
_cell.angle_beta   90.00
_cell.angle_gamma   90.00
#
_symmetry.space_group_name_H-M   'P 1'
#
loop_
_entity.id
_entity.type
_entity.pdbx_description
1 polymer ?
#
loop_
_entity_poly.entity_id
_entity_poly.type
_entity_poly.pdbx_seq_one_letter_code
_entity_poly.pdbx_strand_id
1 'polypeptide(L)'
;MFMDQAQLAEFRSLIEQRIKELREELGMVANPDVGDHVPGEYAAKFENFGDENSLEPDSDSPDEVENYEVNLAVTGELAPELQRYQAALQRIENGTYGKDVQTGADIPLERLRANPAAETAL
;
A
#
# COMPACT_ATOMS: atom_id res chain seq x y z
N MET A 1 28.24 -3.67 -1.63
CA MET A 1 28.27 -4.64 -0.51
C MET A 1 26.92 -5.31 -0.57
N PHE A 2 26.84 -6.55 -1.07
CA PHE A 2 25.54 -7.21 -1.25
C PHE A 2 25.00 -7.62 0.12
N MET A 3 23.72 -7.31 0.40
CA MET A 3 23.04 -7.68 1.65
C MET A 3 23.21 -9.16 1.97
N ASP A 4 23.37 -9.48 3.25
CA ASP A 4 23.39 -10.86 3.73
C ASP A 4 21.98 -11.49 3.64
N GLN A 5 21.92 -12.81 3.40
CA GLN A 5 20.64 -13.53 3.37
C GLN A 5 19.84 -13.38 4.66
N ALA A 6 20.52 -13.26 5.81
CA ALA A 6 19.88 -12.99 7.09
C ALA A 6 19.18 -11.62 7.12
N GLN A 7 19.80 -10.59 6.53
CA GLN A 7 19.23 -9.25 6.45
C GLN A 7 18.01 -9.23 5.51
N LEU A 8 18.12 -9.90 4.36
CA LEU A 8 16.99 -10.02 3.43
C LEU A 8 15.79 -10.73 4.06
N ALA A 9 16.03 -11.77 4.87
CA ALA A 9 14.97 -12.46 5.60
C ALA A 9 14.30 -11.55 6.65
N GLU A 10 15.08 -10.75 7.37
CA GLU A 10 14.56 -9.75 8.32
C GLU A 10 13.70 -8.70 7.62
N PHE A 11 14.20 -8.10 6.54
CA PHE A 11 13.44 -7.12 5.75
C PHE A 11 12.19 -7.71 5.14
N ARG A 12 12.27 -8.93 4.60
CA ARG A 12 11.12 -9.64 4.06
C ARG A 12 10.03 -9.80 5.10
N SER A 13 10.38 -10.27 6.30
CA SER A 13 9.43 -10.44 7.39
C SER A 13 8.78 -9.12 7.80
N LEU A 14 9.56 -8.03 7.86
CA LEU A 14 9.04 -6.68 8.16
C LEU A 14 8.08 -6.18 7.07
N ILE A 15 8.44 -6.39 5.80
CA ILE A 15 7.61 -6.01 4.65
C ILE A 15 6.30 -6.81 4.65
N GLU A 16 6.37 -8.13 4.85
CA GLU A 16 5.18 -9.00 4.90
C GLU A 16 4.24 -8.59 6.04
N GLN A 17 4.78 -8.27 7.22
CA GLN A 17 4.00 -7.76 8.34
C GLN A 17 3.34 -6.43 8.00
N ARG A 18 4.07 -5.47 7.45
CA ARG A 18 3.54 -4.14 7.11
C ARG A 18 2.50 -4.21 5.99
N ILE A 19 2.68 -5.08 4.99
CA ILE A 19 1.66 -5.38 3.96
C ILE A 19 0.37 -5.86 4.61
N LYS A 20 0.47 -6.75 5.61
CA LYS A 20 -0.70 -7.27 6.31
C LYS A 20 -1.43 -6.16 7.07
N GLU A 21 -0.70 -5.34 7.82
CA GLU A 21 -1.26 -4.19 8.54
C GLU A 21 -1.95 -3.23 7.57
N LEU A 22 -1.29 -2.83 6.48
CA LEU A 22 -1.86 -1.95 5.45
C LEU A 22 -3.12 -2.53 4.83
N ARG A 23 -3.17 -3.85 4.61
CA ARG A 23 -4.38 -4.53 4.10
C ARG A 23 -5.52 -4.50 5.12
N GLU A 24 -5.21 -4.63 6.41
CA GLU A 24 -6.21 -4.54 7.47
C GLU A 24 -6.72 -3.09 7.62
N GLU A 25 -5.83 -2.10 7.60
CA GLU A 25 -6.15 -0.66 7.64
C GLU A 25 -7.00 -0.27 6.42
N LEU A 26 -6.56 -0.64 5.22
CA LEU A 26 -7.34 -0.45 3.99
C LEU A 26 -8.66 -1.20 4.07
N GLY A 27 -8.73 -2.41 4.60
CA GLY A 27 -9.97 -3.16 4.73
C GLY A 27 -11.03 -2.49 5.61
N MET A 28 -10.62 -1.58 6.51
CA MET A 28 -11.54 -0.78 7.33
C MET A 28 -12.14 0.40 6.56
N VAL A 29 -11.35 1.05 5.69
CA VAL A 29 -11.74 2.30 4.98
C VAL A 29 -12.05 2.11 3.50
N ALA A 30 -11.65 0.98 2.91
CA ALA A 30 -11.70 0.64 1.49
C ALA A 30 -12.11 -0.83 1.31
N ASN A 31 -12.97 -1.12 0.33
CA ASN A 31 -13.23 -2.51 -0.02
C ASN A 31 -12.14 -2.94 -1.01
N PRO A 32 -11.54 -4.14 -0.86
CA PRO A 32 -10.73 -4.68 -1.95
C PRO A 32 -11.66 -4.78 -3.17
N ASP A 33 -11.26 -4.20 -4.29
CA ASP A 33 -12.07 -4.26 -5.50
C ASP A 33 -12.17 -5.73 -5.92
N VAL A 34 -13.35 -6.32 -5.69
CA VAL A 34 -13.71 -7.68 -6.11
C VAL A 34 -14.35 -7.68 -7.50
N GLY A 35 -14.33 -6.53 -8.19
CA GLY A 35 -14.80 -6.37 -9.55
C GLY A 35 -13.79 -6.80 -10.62
N ASP A 36 -14.29 -6.99 -11.85
CA ASP A 36 -13.55 -7.41 -13.05
C ASP A 36 -12.48 -6.38 -13.51
N HIS A 37 -12.34 -5.28 -12.79
CA HIS A 37 -11.48 -4.15 -13.14
C HIS A 37 -10.27 -4.10 -12.20
N VAL A 38 -9.21 -4.81 -12.60
CA VAL A 38 -7.84 -4.69 -12.10
C VAL A 38 -7.62 -5.21 -10.65
N PRO A 39 -7.09 -6.45 -10.50
CA PRO A 39 -6.73 -6.97 -9.18
C PRO A 39 -5.66 -6.10 -8.51
N GLY A 40 -6.02 -5.47 -7.38
CA GLY A 40 -5.10 -4.67 -6.55
C GLY A 40 -5.46 -3.19 -6.39
N GLU A 41 -6.52 -2.71 -7.04
CA GLU A 41 -7.08 -1.39 -6.72
C GLU A 41 -7.94 -1.46 -5.43
N TYR A 42 -7.77 -0.47 -4.56
CA TYR A 42 -8.58 -0.31 -3.36
C TYR A 42 -9.50 0.88 -3.59
N ALA A 43 -10.82 0.62 -3.61
CA ALA A 43 -11.82 1.67 -3.70
C ALA A 43 -12.27 2.06 -2.29
N ALA A 44 -12.19 3.36 -1.98
CA ALA A 44 -12.64 3.90 -0.69
C ALA A 44 -14.12 3.57 -0.46
N LYS A 45 -14.47 3.15 0.76
CA LYS A 45 -15.86 2.86 1.17
C LYS A 45 -16.55 4.14 1.62
N PHE A 46 -17.86 4.11 1.61
CA PHE A 46 -18.70 5.04 2.34
C PHE A 46 -19.76 4.27 3.15
N GLU A 47 -20.21 4.85 4.26
CA GLU A 47 -21.41 4.37 4.93
C GLU A 47 -22.59 4.67 4.02
N ASN A 48 -23.37 3.64 3.70
CA ASN A 48 -24.49 3.74 2.77
C ASN A 48 -25.78 3.52 3.55
N PHE A 49 -26.56 4.60 3.76
CA PHE A 49 -27.82 4.54 4.49
C PHE A 49 -29.04 4.20 3.61
N GLY A 50 -28.84 3.95 2.31
CA GLY A 50 -29.91 3.80 1.31
C GLY A 50 -29.88 2.51 0.48
N ASP A 51 -28.89 2.35 -0.40
CA ASP A 51 -28.87 1.35 -1.48
C ASP A 51 -27.50 0.69 -1.60
N GLU A 52 -27.39 -0.57 -1.11
CA GLU A 52 -26.17 -1.37 -0.95
C GLU A 52 -25.24 -1.45 -2.20
N ASN A 53 -25.73 -1.10 -3.39
CA ASN A 53 -24.96 -1.09 -4.65
C ASN A 53 -24.55 0.30 -5.18
N SER A 54 -24.81 1.39 -4.44
CA SER A 54 -24.32 2.71 -4.86
C SER A 54 -22.79 2.74 -4.85
N LEU A 55 -22.20 3.26 -5.93
CA LEU A 55 -20.76 3.47 -6.06
C LEU A 55 -20.33 4.90 -5.67
N GLU A 56 -21.30 5.73 -5.27
CA GLU A 56 -21.16 7.15 -4.99
C GLU A 56 -21.93 7.48 -3.70
N PRO A 57 -21.42 8.37 -2.82
CA PRO A 57 -22.15 8.78 -1.62
C PRO A 57 -23.42 9.57 -2.01
N ASP A 58 -24.47 9.46 -1.19
CA ASP A 58 -25.67 10.27 -1.38
C ASP A 58 -25.33 11.75 -1.13
N SER A 59 -25.43 12.57 -2.17
CA SER A 59 -25.07 13.99 -2.11
C SER A 59 -26.04 14.82 -1.26
N ASP A 60 -27.23 14.29 -0.95
CA ASP A 60 -28.19 14.91 -0.03
C ASP A 60 -27.89 14.58 1.45
N SER A 61 -26.95 13.65 1.72
CA SER A 61 -26.50 13.27 3.06
C SER A 61 -25.09 13.82 3.34
N PRO A 62 -24.95 14.97 4.03
CA PRO A 62 -23.64 15.56 4.31
C PRO A 62 -22.71 14.64 5.12
N ASP A 63 -23.26 13.83 6.03
CA ASP A 63 -22.48 12.85 6.81
C ASP A 63 -21.90 11.73 5.92
N GLU A 64 -22.62 11.25 4.90
CA GLU A 64 -22.14 10.21 3.97
C GLU A 64 -21.01 10.75 3.08
N VAL A 65 -21.14 11.99 2.59
CA VAL A 65 -20.12 12.67 1.80
C VAL A 65 -18.85 12.90 2.62
N GLU A 66 -18.97 13.42 3.84
CA GLU A 66 -17.81 13.70 4.71
C GLU A 66 -17.03 12.40 5.02
N ASN A 67 -17.72 11.32 5.38
CA ASN A 67 -17.09 10.03 5.63
C ASN A 67 -16.41 9.45 4.37
N TYR A 68 -17.04 9.59 3.20
CA TYR A 68 -16.45 9.14 1.94
C TYR A 68 -15.18 9.91 1.61
N GLU A 69 -15.17 11.24 1.76
CA GLU A 69 -13.99 12.07 1.51
C GLU A 69 -12.82 11.70 2.45
N VAL A 70 -13.12 11.44 3.73
CA VAL A 70 -12.13 10.96 4.70
C VAL A 70 -11.57 9.60 4.28
N ASN A 71 -12.44 8.63 3.95
CA ASN A 71 -12.00 7.31 3.52
C ASN A 71 -11.22 7.36 2.20
N LEU A 72 -11.59 8.25 1.28
CA LEU A 72 -10.90 8.47 0.01
C LEU A 72 -9.49 9.01 0.23
N ALA A 73 -9.33 9.99 1.12
CA ALA A 73 -8.02 10.52 1.49
C ALA A 73 -7.13 9.44 2.11
N VAL A 74 -7.65 8.66 3.07
CA VAL A 74 -6.90 7.57 3.71
C VAL A 74 -6.53 6.49 2.69
N THR A 75 -7.48 6.08 1.84
CA THR A 75 -7.23 5.08 0.79
C THR A 75 -6.18 5.55 -0.20
N GLY A 76 -6.24 6.82 -0.61
CA GLY A 76 -5.27 7.44 -1.52
C GLY A 76 -3.85 7.52 -0.95
N GLU A 77 -3.68 7.45 0.36
CA GLU A 77 -2.37 7.37 1.02
C GLU A 77 -1.90 5.91 1.23
N LEU A 78 -2.79 5.05 1.73
CA LEU A 78 -2.45 3.67 2.08
C LEU A 78 -2.29 2.75 0.86
N ALA A 79 -3.08 2.94 -0.21
CA ALA A 79 -3.01 2.12 -1.42
C ALA A 79 -1.64 2.21 -2.14
N PRO A 80 -1.09 3.41 -2.44
CA PRO A 80 0.24 3.50 -3.02
C PRO A 80 1.33 3.02 -2.06
N GLU A 81 1.16 3.19 -0.74
CA GLU A 81 2.09 2.64 0.24
C GLU A 81 2.13 1.10 0.15
N LEU A 82 0.96 0.44 0.14
CA LEU A 82 0.87 -1.01 -0.02
C LEU A 82 1.55 -1.49 -1.31
N GLN A 83 1.36 -0.78 -2.43
CA GLN A 83 2.03 -1.10 -3.69
C GLN A 83 3.55 -1.02 -3.58
N ARG A 84 4.10 -0.02 -2.87
CA ARG A 84 5.55 0.10 -2.63
C ARG A 84 6.10 -1.09 -1.86
N TYR A 85 5.40 -1.52 -0.80
CA TYR A 85 5.81 -2.69 -0.03
C TYR A 85 5.73 -3.99 -0.85
N GLN A 86 4.69 -4.17 -1.67
CA GLN A 86 4.59 -5.32 -2.58
C GLN A 86 5.71 -5.32 -3.63
N ALA A 87 6.02 -4.15 -4.21
CA ALA A 87 7.13 -3.99 -5.13
C ALA A 87 8.48 -4.28 -4.46
N ALA A 88 8.67 -3.87 -3.20
CA ALA A 88 9.85 -4.20 -2.42
C ALA A 88 9.99 -5.73 -2.20
N LEU A 89 8.89 -6.43 -1.91
CA LEU A 89 8.88 -7.89 -1.81
C LEU A 89 9.29 -8.54 -3.14
N GLN A 90 8.73 -8.09 -4.27
CA GLN A 90 9.11 -8.56 -5.60
C GLN A 90 10.59 -8.28 -5.91
N ARG A 91 11.15 -7.15 -5.45
CA ARG A 91 12.59 -6.86 -5.60
C ARG A 91 13.45 -7.82 -4.80
N ILE A 92 13.00 -8.24 -3.62
CA ILE A 92 13.68 -9.27 -2.81
C ILE A 92 13.69 -10.60 -3.58
N GLU A 93 12.56 -11.01 -4.14
CA GLU A 93 12.46 -12.24 -4.93
C GLU A 93 13.30 -12.19 -6.21
N ASN A 94 13.33 -11.04 -6.89
CA ASN A 94 14.14 -10.82 -8.08
C ASN A 94 15.64 -10.58 -7.78
N GLY A 95 16.03 -10.47 -6.51
CA GLY A 95 17.42 -10.16 -6.11
C GLY A 95 17.88 -8.74 -6.48
N THR A 96 16.95 -7.81 -6.72
CA THR A 96 17.21 -6.39 -7.04
C THR A 96 16.93 -5.45 -5.85
N TYR A 97 16.60 -6.01 -4.69
CA TYR A 97 16.34 -5.24 -3.47
C TYR A 97 17.57 -4.42 -3.04
N GLY A 98 17.33 -3.19 -2.63
CA GLY A 98 18.38 -2.23 -2.30
C GLY A 98 19.02 -1.55 -3.51
N LYS A 99 18.40 -1.61 -4.70
CA LYS A 99 18.78 -0.78 -5.85
C LYS A 99 17.74 0.30 -6.13
N ASP A 100 18.25 1.51 -6.33
CA ASP A 100 17.46 2.68 -6.69
C ASP A 100 16.84 2.47 -8.08
N VAL A 101 15.52 2.62 -8.19
CA VAL A 101 14.79 2.35 -9.42
C VAL A 101 15.01 3.39 -10.52
N GLN A 102 15.48 4.59 -10.16
CA GLN A 102 15.69 5.70 -11.11
C GLN A 102 17.12 5.72 -11.64
N THR A 103 18.09 5.42 -10.79
CA THR A 103 19.52 5.58 -11.04
C THR A 103 20.29 4.26 -11.06
N GLY A 104 19.72 3.19 -10.51
CA GLY A 104 20.36 1.88 -10.37
C GLY A 104 21.45 1.82 -9.29
N ALA A 105 21.63 2.90 -8.53
CA ALA A 105 22.60 2.99 -7.44
C ALA A 105 22.17 2.11 -6.24
N ASP A 106 23.12 1.74 -5.38
CA ASP A 106 22.81 1.04 -4.13
C ASP A 106 22.11 1.99 -3.15
N ILE A 107 20.94 1.59 -2.64
CA ILE A 107 20.20 2.31 -1.59
C ILE A 107 20.92 2.06 -0.26
N PRO A 108 21.24 3.11 0.51
CA PRO A 108 21.92 2.96 1.79
C PRO A 108 21.10 2.11 2.76
N LEU A 109 21.77 1.17 3.45
CA LEU A 109 21.12 0.20 4.32
C LEU A 109 20.37 0.86 5.49
N GLU A 110 20.84 2.02 5.97
CA GLU A 110 20.16 2.84 6.97
C GLU A 110 18.79 3.34 6.47
N ARG A 111 18.67 3.66 5.18
CA ARG A 111 17.41 4.07 4.56
C ARG A 111 16.43 2.91 4.47
N LEU A 112 16.91 1.72 4.10
CA LEU A 112 16.09 0.50 4.05
C LEU A 112 15.67 0.04 5.45
N ARG A 113 16.50 0.29 6.47
CA ARG A 113 16.12 0.07 7.88
C ARG A 113 15.05 1.04 8.36
N ALA A 114 15.10 2.30 7.93
CA ALA A 114 14.08 3.29 8.25
C ALA A 114 12.78 3.06 7.47
N ASN A 115 12.89 2.69 6.19
CA ASN A 115 11.77 2.36 5.32
C ASN A 115 12.16 1.20 4.37
N PRO A 116 11.71 -0.03 4.65
CA PRO A 116 12.06 -1.19 3.81
C PRO A 116 11.34 -1.19 2.46
N ALA A 117 10.35 -0.32 2.24
CA ALA A 117 9.72 -0.10 0.94
C ALA A 117 10.41 1.00 0.10
N ALA A 118 11.54 1.55 0.56
CA ALA A 118 12.24 2.60 -0.17
C ALA A 118 12.71 2.12 -1.56
N GLU A 119 12.28 2.85 -2.59
CA GLU A 119 12.61 2.55 -3.99
C GLU A 119 13.76 3.41 -4.52
N THR A 120 14.11 4.46 -3.78
CA THR A 120 15.13 5.44 -4.15
C THR A 120 16.12 5.71 -3.01
N ALA A 121 17.34 6.09 -3.36
CA ALA A 121 18.45 6.43 -2.45
C ALA A 121 18.39 7.88 -1.91
N LEU A 122 17.45 8.70 -2.41
CA LEU A 122 17.26 10.11 -2.04
C LEU A 122 16.64 10.32 -0.64
#